data_AF-A0A9W9ZB94-F1
#
_entry.id   AF-A0A9W9ZB94-F1
#
_cell.length_a   1.000
_cell.length_b   1.000
_cell.length_c   1.000
_cell.angle_alpha   90.00
_cell.angle_beta   90.00
_cell.angle_gamma   90.00
#
_symmetry.space_group_name_H-M   'P 1'
#
loop_
_entity.id
_entity.type
_entity.pdbx_description
1 polymer ?
#
loop_
_entity_poly.entity_id
_entity_poly.type
_entity_poly.pdbx_seq_one_letter_code
_entity_poly.pdbx_strand_id
1 'polypeptide(L)'
;MPEVLWKAYIDFEINLEEYDRTRDLYERLLKRTQHVKVWISFAQFETSTATDESVEQARSVYERADKSLRNAEEKEERVMVLEAWKEFENEHGDDSAQEKIKKKMPRRVKKRRKVQTDDGSDAGWEEYYDYIFPDDEANMPNFKLLQMARLWKQKEQL
;
A
#
# COMPACT_ATOMS: atom_id res chain seq x y z
N MET A 1 16.10 -4.72 -21.21
CA MET A 1 15.57 -4.49 -19.85
C MET A 1 14.59 -5.61 -19.52
N PRO A 2 14.81 -6.39 -18.44
CA PRO A 2 13.97 -7.55 -18.11
C PRO A 2 12.49 -7.22 -17.87
N GLU A 3 12.19 -6.04 -17.31
CA GLU A 3 10.82 -5.58 -16.99
C GLU A 3 9.94 -5.42 -18.23
N VAL A 4 10.51 -4.91 -19.32
CA VAL A 4 9.79 -4.72 -20.60
C VAL A 4 9.34 -6.07 -21.17
N LEU A 5 10.16 -7.11 -21.01
CA LEU A 5 9.83 -8.46 -21.48
C LEU A 5 8.71 -9.09 -20.66
N TRP A 6 8.72 -8.91 -19.33
CA TRP A 6 7.64 -9.37 -18.46
C TRP A 6 6.33 -8.69 -18.80
N LYS A 7 6.33 -7.36 -18.95
CA LYS A 7 5.13 -6.62 -19.34
C LYS A 7 4.60 -7.10 -20.69
N ALA A 8 5.45 -7.18 -21.71
CA ALA A 8 5.04 -7.63 -23.03
C ALA A 8 4.49 -9.06 -23.02
N TYR A 9 5.05 -9.94 -22.18
CA TYR A 9 4.58 -11.31 -22.07
C TYR A 9 3.23 -11.41 -21.34
N ILE A 10 3.07 -10.66 -20.25
CA ILE A 10 1.78 -10.55 -19.54
C ILE A 10 0.72 -9.98 -20.48
N ASP A 11 0.99 -8.87 -21.15
CA ASP A 11 0.06 -8.25 -22.12
C ASP A 11 -0.32 -9.25 -23.23
N PHE A 12 0.65 -10.06 -23.70
CA PHE A 12 0.40 -11.09 -24.71
C PHE A 12 -0.57 -12.18 -24.22
N GLU A 13 -0.36 -12.74 -23.02
CA GLU A 13 -1.25 -13.77 -22.46
C GLU A 13 -2.64 -13.18 -22.14
N ILE A 14 -2.73 -11.93 -21.68
CA ILE A 14 -4.01 -11.22 -21.48
C ILE A 14 -4.77 -11.10 -22.81
N ASN A 15 -4.09 -10.72 -23.90
CA ASN A 15 -4.72 -10.59 -25.22
C ASN A 15 -5.19 -11.94 -25.80
N LEU A 16 -4.61 -13.06 -25.33
CA LEU A 16 -5.07 -14.41 -25.66
C LEU A 16 -6.16 -14.92 -24.70
N GLU A 17 -6.56 -14.12 -23.71
CA GLU A 17 -7.51 -14.48 -22.65
C GLU A 17 -7.04 -15.71 -21.83
N GLU A 18 -5.73 -15.98 -21.81
CA GLU A 18 -5.10 -17.04 -21.03
C GLU A 18 -4.89 -16.55 -19.58
N TYR A 19 -6.00 -16.36 -18.86
CA TYR A 19 -6.01 -15.73 -17.54
C TYR A 19 -5.23 -16.53 -16.49
N ASP A 20 -5.30 -17.87 -16.52
CA ASP A 20 -4.57 -18.70 -15.57
C ASP A 20 -3.05 -18.59 -15.76
N ARG A 21 -2.60 -18.53 -17.01
CA ARG A 21 -1.17 -18.29 -17.32
C ARG A 21 -0.75 -16.90 -16.88
N THR A 22 -1.62 -15.91 -17.10
CA THR A 22 -1.36 -14.53 -16.68
C THR A 22 -1.18 -14.44 -15.15
N ARG A 23 -2.05 -15.10 -14.37
CA ARG A 23 -1.92 -15.21 -12.91
C ARG A 23 -0.59 -15.85 -12.51
N ASP A 24 -0.22 -16.97 -13.13
CA ASP A 24 1.04 -17.64 -12.89
C ASP A 24 2.26 -16.74 -13.19
N LEU A 25 2.18 -15.90 -14.23
CA LEU A 25 3.24 -14.94 -14.55
C LEU A 25 3.35 -13.85 -13.47
N TYR A 26 2.24 -13.28 -13.02
CA TYR A 26 2.25 -12.31 -11.92
C TYR A 26 2.81 -12.93 -10.63
N GLU A 27 2.39 -14.13 -10.26
CA GLU A 27 2.91 -14.85 -9.09
C GLU A 27 4.42 -15.11 -9.19
N ARG A 28 4.91 -15.49 -10.37
CA ARG A 28 6.36 -15.67 -10.60
C ARG A 28 7.13 -14.36 -10.53
N LEU A 29 6.55 -13.27 -11.02
CA LEU A 29 7.16 -11.94 -10.94
C LEU A 29 7.22 -11.47 -9.49
N LEU A 30 6.12 -11.63 -8.72
CA LEU A 30 6.03 -11.26 -7.31
C LEU A 30 6.95 -12.08 -6.38
N LYS A 31 7.34 -13.30 -6.80
CA LYS A 31 8.39 -14.07 -6.11
C LYS A 31 9.79 -13.46 -6.27
N ARG A 32 10.00 -12.63 -7.30
CA ARG A 32 11.31 -12.01 -7.61
C ARG A 32 11.38 -10.54 -7.20
N THR A 33 10.25 -9.85 -7.17
CA THR A 33 10.13 -8.45 -6.80
C THR A 33 8.88 -8.22 -5.97
N GLN A 34 8.93 -7.29 -5.02
CA GLN A 34 7.74 -6.87 -4.26
C GLN A 34 7.25 -5.47 -4.65
N HIS A 35 7.69 -4.99 -5.82
CA HIS A 35 7.43 -3.63 -6.27
C HIS A 35 5.92 -3.34 -6.41
N VAL A 36 5.46 -2.23 -5.84
CA VAL A 36 4.04 -1.82 -5.78
C VAL A 36 3.31 -1.87 -7.14
N LYS A 37 3.95 -1.36 -8.20
CA LYS A 37 3.34 -1.35 -9.55
C LYS A 37 2.96 -2.74 -10.06
N VAL A 38 3.68 -3.80 -9.65
CA VAL A 38 3.33 -5.18 -10.04
C VAL A 38 2.04 -5.62 -9.36
N TRP A 39 1.89 -5.31 -8.07
CA TRP A 39 0.67 -5.59 -7.31
C TRP A 39 -0.55 -4.86 -7.88
N ILE A 40 -0.42 -3.56 -8.16
CA ILE A 40 -1.51 -2.75 -8.73
C ILE A 40 -1.90 -3.30 -10.12
N SER A 41 -0.92 -3.58 -10.98
CA SER A 41 -1.15 -4.18 -12.30
C SER A 41 -1.87 -5.52 -12.20
N PHE A 42 -1.52 -6.35 -11.20
CA PHE A 42 -2.16 -7.64 -11.00
C PHE A 42 -3.63 -7.48 -10.57
N ALA A 43 -3.92 -6.58 -9.64
CA ALA A 43 -5.30 -6.33 -9.20
C ALA A 43 -6.17 -5.73 -10.34
N GLN A 44 -5.60 -4.82 -11.14
CA GLN A 44 -6.26 -4.26 -12.33
C GLN A 44 -6.54 -5.35 -13.37
N PHE A 45 -5.59 -6.27 -13.58
CA PHE A 45 -5.80 -7.44 -14.43
C PHE A 45 -7.00 -8.27 -13.94
N GLU A 46 -7.06 -8.64 -12.65
CA GLU A 46 -8.17 -9.45 -12.14
C GLU A 46 -9.51 -8.76 -12.35
N THR A 47 -9.56 -7.43 -12.13
CA THR A 47 -10.74 -6.59 -12.39
C THR A 47 -11.15 -6.61 -13.87
N SER A 48 -10.18 -6.68 -14.80
CA SER A 48 -10.44 -6.69 -16.25
C SER A 48 -10.97 -8.02 -16.80
N THR A 49 -10.82 -9.14 -16.07
CA THR A 49 -11.28 -10.46 -16.54
C THR A 49 -12.80 -10.59 -16.64
N ALA A 50 -13.56 -9.67 -16.03
CA ALA A 50 -15.03 -9.61 -16.06
C ALA A 50 -15.75 -10.92 -15.67
N THR A 51 -15.09 -11.78 -14.90
CA THR A 51 -15.69 -12.99 -14.31
C THR A 51 -16.49 -12.66 -13.05
N ASP A 52 -17.40 -13.54 -12.63
CA ASP A 52 -18.19 -13.36 -11.39
C ASP A 52 -17.31 -13.22 -10.14
N GLU A 53 -16.09 -13.77 -10.18
CA GLU A 53 -15.11 -13.73 -9.08
C GLU A 53 -14.11 -12.57 -9.19
N SER A 54 -14.13 -11.82 -10.30
CA SER A 54 -13.14 -10.79 -10.64
C SER A 54 -12.92 -9.77 -9.52
N VAL A 55 -14.01 -9.27 -8.92
CA VAL A 55 -13.96 -8.29 -7.83
C VAL A 55 -13.32 -8.89 -6.58
N GLU A 56 -13.65 -10.13 -6.23
CA GLU A 56 -13.11 -10.79 -5.04
C GLU A 56 -11.63 -11.17 -5.22
N GLN A 57 -11.25 -11.60 -6.43
CA GLN A 57 -9.86 -11.86 -6.79
C GLN A 57 -9.02 -10.58 -6.72
N ALA A 58 -9.50 -9.46 -7.25
CA ALA A 58 -8.83 -8.17 -7.16
C ALA A 58 -8.65 -7.72 -5.69
N ARG A 59 -9.68 -7.87 -4.84
CA ARG A 59 -9.55 -7.60 -3.39
C ARG A 59 -8.49 -8.47 -2.74
N SER A 60 -8.47 -9.76 -3.05
CA SER A 60 -7.47 -10.69 -2.53
C SER A 60 -6.04 -10.25 -2.87
N VAL A 61 -5.83 -9.76 -4.10
CA VAL A 61 -4.55 -9.21 -4.54
C VAL A 61 -4.18 -7.96 -3.73
N TYR A 62 -5.11 -7.01 -3.55
CA TYR A 62 -4.85 -5.81 -2.73
C TYR A 62 -4.56 -6.13 -1.26
N GLU A 63 -5.27 -7.09 -0.67
CA GLU A 63 -5.03 -7.56 0.70
C GLU A 63 -3.63 -8.15 0.85
N ARG A 64 -3.21 -8.99 -0.11
CA ARG A 64 -1.86 -9.57 -0.16
C ARG A 64 -0.80 -8.49 -0.31
N ALA A 65 -1.06 -7.49 -1.15
CA ALA A 65 -0.16 -6.35 -1.35
C ALA A 65 0.02 -5.51 -0.08
N ASP A 66 -1.06 -5.11 0.60
CA ASP A 66 -1.02 -4.40 1.90
C ASP A 66 -0.22 -5.20 2.95
N LYS A 67 -0.42 -6.52 2.99
CA LYS A 67 0.33 -7.40 3.90
C LYS A 67 1.81 -7.48 3.55
N SER A 68 2.16 -7.60 2.27
CA SER A 68 3.56 -7.69 1.81
C SER A 68 4.31 -6.40 2.11
N LEU A 69 3.68 -5.25 1.87
CA LEU A 69 4.32 -3.92 1.98
C LEU A 69 4.31 -3.35 3.40
N ARG A 70 3.69 -4.03 4.37
CA ARG A 70 3.64 -3.59 5.78
C ARG A 70 5.02 -3.32 6.38
N ASN A 71 6.01 -4.13 6.01
CA ASN A 71 7.38 -4.05 6.51
C ASN A 71 8.36 -3.48 5.47
N ALA A 72 7.87 -2.95 4.35
CA ALA A 72 8.72 -2.32 3.35
C ALA A 72 9.36 -1.06 3.95
N GLU A 73 10.63 -0.80 3.61
CA GLU A 73 11.31 0.42 4.05
C GLU A 73 10.62 1.67 3.49
N GLU A 74 10.17 1.58 2.24
CA GLU A 74 9.46 2.65 1.53
C GLU A 74 7.96 2.57 1.80
N LYS A 75 7.51 3.26 2.85
CA LYS A 75 6.07 3.35 3.19
C LYS A 75 5.20 3.95 2.08
N GLU A 76 5.78 4.74 1.19
CA GLU A 76 5.11 5.32 0.03
C GLU A 76 4.52 4.24 -0.88
N GLU A 77 5.20 3.10 -1.05
CA GLU A 77 4.69 1.97 -1.83
C GLU A 77 3.39 1.41 -1.23
N ARG A 78 3.33 1.26 0.10
CA ARG A 78 2.12 0.82 0.79
C ARG A 78 0.99 1.84 0.64
N VAL A 79 1.31 3.14 0.67
CA VAL A 79 0.31 4.20 0.44
C VAL A 79 -0.28 4.09 -0.95
N MET A 80 0.56 3.92 -1.99
CA MET A 80 0.10 3.78 -3.38
C MET A 80 -0.85 2.58 -3.55
N VAL A 81 -0.57 1.44 -2.91
CA VAL A 81 -1.49 0.28 -2.93
C VAL A 81 -2.82 0.60 -2.27
N LEU A 82 -2.82 1.27 -1.11
CA LEU A 82 -4.06 1.61 -0.40
C LEU A 82 -4.89 2.66 -1.16
N GLU A 83 -4.24 3.60 -1.86
CA GLU A 83 -4.91 4.56 -2.73
C GLU A 83 -5.58 3.85 -3.92
N ALA A 84 -4.85 2.97 -4.61
CA ALA A 84 -5.42 2.17 -5.71
C ALA A 84 -6.57 1.26 -5.23
N TRP A 85 -6.42 0.63 -4.06
CA TRP A 85 -7.50 -0.20 -3.49
C TRP A 85 -8.71 0.66 -3.11
N LYS A 86 -8.51 1.87 -2.57
CA LYS A 86 -9.61 2.79 -2.28
C LYS A 86 -10.35 3.18 -3.55
N GLU A 87 -9.64 3.49 -4.64
CA GLU A 87 -10.27 3.77 -5.94
C GLU A 87 -11.07 2.58 -6.45
N PHE A 88 -10.49 1.37 -6.38
CA PHE A 88 -11.18 0.14 -6.71
C PHE A 88 -12.49 -0.07 -5.92
N GLU A 89 -12.50 0.12 -4.60
CA GLU A 89 -13.72 -0.04 -3.79
C GLU A 89 -14.74 1.09 -4.02
N ASN A 90 -14.31 2.26 -4.49
CA ASN A 90 -15.26 3.31 -4.90
C ASN A 90 -16.02 2.91 -6.17
N GLU A 91 -15.36 2.15 -7.07
CA GLU A 91 -15.94 1.73 -8.34
C GLU A 91 -16.73 0.40 -8.23
N HIS A 92 -16.23 -0.55 -7.46
CA HIS A 92 -16.73 -1.94 -7.42
C HIS A 92 -17.23 -2.39 -6.03
N GLY A 93 -16.95 -1.61 -4.99
CA GLY A 93 -17.26 -1.94 -3.60
C GLY A 93 -18.60 -1.40 -3.12
N ASP A 94 -18.98 -1.81 -1.91
CA ASP A 94 -20.11 -1.24 -1.17
C ASP A 94 -19.62 -0.28 -0.07
N ASP A 95 -20.56 0.42 0.57
CA ASP A 95 -20.26 1.37 1.66
C ASP A 95 -19.44 0.73 2.79
N SER A 96 -19.63 -0.57 3.04
CA SER A 96 -18.89 -1.31 4.06
C SER A 96 -17.43 -1.47 3.69
N ALA A 97 -17.16 -1.89 2.44
CA ALA A 97 -15.81 -2.05 1.91
C ALA A 97 -15.08 -0.71 1.83
N GLN A 98 -15.76 0.35 1.37
CA GLN A 98 -15.23 1.70 1.33
C GLN A 98 -14.85 2.24 2.72
N GLU A 99 -15.68 1.99 3.74
CA GLU A 99 -15.37 2.40 5.10
C GLU A 99 -14.22 1.58 5.71
N LYS A 100 -14.09 0.29 5.37
CA LYS A 100 -12.94 -0.54 5.77
C LYS A 100 -11.63 0.00 5.21
N ILE A 101 -11.56 0.31 3.90
CA ILE A 101 -10.32 0.80 3.29
C ILE A 101 -9.97 2.20 3.80
N LYS A 102 -10.98 3.06 4.02
CA LYS A 102 -10.79 4.39 4.62
C LYS A 102 -10.14 4.32 6.01
N LYS A 103 -10.49 3.32 6.82
CA LYS A 103 -9.87 3.07 8.14
C LYS A 103 -8.43 2.58 8.06
N LYS A 104 -7.95 2.09 6.91
CA LYS A 104 -6.56 1.70 6.69
C LYS A 104 -5.67 2.85 6.22
N MET A 105 -6.25 3.93 5.69
CA MET A 105 -5.48 5.03 5.08
C MET A 105 -4.52 5.69 6.09
N PRO A 106 -3.25 5.92 5.71
CA PRO A 106 -2.26 6.52 6.60
C PRO A 106 -2.46 8.04 6.73
N ARG A 107 -1.82 8.60 7.76
CA ARG A 107 -1.67 10.04 7.93
C ARG A 107 -0.27 10.46 7.53
N ARG A 108 -0.16 11.45 6.63
CA ARG A 108 1.11 12.09 6.29
C ARG A 108 1.52 13.05 7.42
N VAL A 109 2.72 12.88 7.94
CA VAL A 109 3.29 13.72 9.00
C VAL A 109 4.62 14.31 8.56
N LYS A 110 4.91 15.52 9.02
CA LYS A 110 6.20 16.18 8.78
C LYS A 110 7.13 15.85 9.95
N LYS A 111 8.30 15.28 9.65
CA LYS A 111 9.33 14.93 10.63
C LYS A 111 10.63 15.68 10.32
N ARG A 112 11.53 15.68 11.31
CA ARG A 112 12.87 16.27 11.20
C ARG A 112 13.89 15.20 11.53
N ARG A 113 14.86 14.97 10.65
CA ARG A 113 16.02 14.11 10.91
C ARG A 113 17.28 14.95 10.96
N LYS A 114 18.26 14.53 11.76
CA LYS A 114 19.60 15.11 11.69
C LYS A 114 20.25 14.67 10.38
N VAL A 115 20.89 15.61 9.69
CA VAL A 115 21.73 15.31 8.55
C VAL A 115 23.17 15.26 9.05
N GLN A 116 23.90 14.23 8.67
CA GLN A 116 25.34 14.13 8.88
C GLN A 116 26.05 14.33 7.54
N THR A 117 27.16 15.05 7.56
CA THR A 117 28.09 15.13 6.42
C THR A 117 28.86 13.81 6.26
N ASP A 118 29.50 13.60 5.12
CA ASP A 118 30.35 12.43 4.86
C ASP A 118 31.50 12.28 5.89
N ASP A 119 31.91 13.40 6.51
CA ASP A 119 32.91 13.46 7.58
C ASP A 119 32.31 13.23 9.00
N GLY A 120 31.02 12.90 9.09
CA GLY A 120 30.31 12.63 10.33
C GLY A 120 29.95 13.86 11.16
N SER A 121 30.22 15.08 10.67
CA SER A 121 29.85 16.32 11.36
C SER A 121 28.36 16.67 11.15
N ASP A 122 27.71 17.22 12.19
CA ASP A 122 26.29 17.60 12.17
C ASP A 122 26.06 18.71 11.11
N ALA A 123 25.33 18.38 10.04
CA ALA A 123 25.00 19.29 8.94
C ALA A 123 23.65 20.03 9.13
N GLY A 124 23.04 19.89 10.31
CA GLY A 124 21.75 20.48 10.65
C GLY A 124 20.57 19.49 10.60
N TRP A 125 19.36 20.03 10.40
CA TRP A 125 18.12 19.26 10.39
C TRP A 125 17.46 19.33 9.01
N GLU A 126 17.08 18.18 8.46
CA GLU A 126 16.27 18.08 7.25
C GLU A 126 14.83 17.73 7.61
N GLU A 127 13.89 18.44 7.00
CA GLU A 127 12.47 18.14 7.09
C GLU A 127 12.10 17.11 6.01
N TYR A 128 11.41 16.03 6.41
CA TYR A 128 10.92 15.01 5.49
C TYR A 128 9.49 14.62 5.84
N TYR A 129 8.77 14.06 4.85
CA TYR A 129 7.44 13.50 5.08
C TYR A 129 7.56 12.02 5.44
N ASP A 130 6.76 11.59 6.41
CA ASP A 130 6.61 10.19 6.81
C ASP A 130 5.12 9.85 6.87
N TYR A 131 4.81 8.56 6.85
CA TYR A 131 3.45 8.05 6.92
C TYR A 131 3.26 7.24 8.20
N ILE A 132 2.14 7.49 8.87
CA ILE A 132 1.72 6.73 10.04
C ILE A 132 0.45 5.97 9.67
N PHE A 133 0.53 4.65 9.62
CA PHE A 133 -0.62 3.79 9.38
C PHE A 133 -1.38 3.53 10.69
N PRO A 134 -2.73 3.45 10.66
CA PRO A 134 -3.53 3.27 11.87
C PRO A 134 -3.21 2.00 12.67
N ASP A 135 -2.81 0.94 11.98
CA ASP A 135 -2.45 -0.35 12.58
C ASP A 135 -1.02 -0.38 13.14
N ASP A 136 -0.10 0.43 12.62
CA ASP A 136 1.24 0.60 13.22
C ASP A 136 1.16 1.33 14.56
N GLU A 137 0.27 2.32 14.64
CA GLU A 137 0.00 3.08 15.86
C GLU A 137 -0.53 2.20 17.00
N ALA A 138 -1.48 1.31 16.70
CA ALA A 138 -2.03 0.37 17.68
C ALA A 138 -0.98 -0.56 18.30
N ASN A 139 0.13 -0.79 17.58
CA ASN A 139 1.23 -1.66 18.01
C ASN A 139 2.37 -0.89 18.72
N MET A 140 2.31 0.44 18.88
CA MET A 140 3.34 1.19 19.59
C MET A 140 3.21 1.05 21.12
N PRO A 141 4.31 0.81 21.86
CA PRO A 141 4.28 0.56 23.31
C PRO A 141 3.59 1.65 24.16
N ASN A 142 3.62 2.90 23.69
CA ASN A 142 3.10 4.06 24.42
C ASN A 142 1.84 4.69 23.79
N PHE A 143 1.23 4.04 22.79
CA PHE A 143 0.10 4.62 22.04
C PHE A 143 -1.08 4.98 22.93
N LYS A 144 -1.45 4.10 23.87
CA LYS A 144 -2.51 4.35 24.84
C LYS A 144 -2.22 5.56 25.74
N LEU A 145 -0.95 5.77 26.12
CA LEU A 145 -0.55 6.90 26.97
C LEU A 145 -0.70 8.23 26.21
N LEU A 146 -0.26 8.27 24.95
CA LEU A 146 -0.40 9.43 24.06
C LEU A 146 -1.86 9.75 23.73
N GLN A 147 -2.69 8.72 23.52
CA GLN A 147 -4.12 8.87 23.28
C GLN A 147 -4.85 9.45 24.50
N MET A 148 -4.51 8.95 25.70
CA MET A 148 -5.05 9.47 26.97
C MET A 148 -4.62 10.92 27.24
N ALA A 149 -3.37 11.28 26.92
CA ALA A 149 -2.89 12.67 27.04
C ALA A 149 -3.65 13.63 26.10
N ARG A 150 -3.97 13.19 24.88
CA ARG A 150 -4.76 13.98 23.93
C ARG A 150 -6.20 14.16 24.39
N LEU A 151 -6.82 13.11 24.93
CA LEU A 151 -8.18 13.15 25.49
C LEU A 151 -8.26 14.04 26.74
N TRP A 152 -7.24 14.03 27.61
CA TRP A 152 -7.15 14.92 28.76
C TRP A 152 -7.10 16.39 28.34
N LYS A 153 -6.24 16.73 27.37
CA LYS A 153 -6.14 18.10 26.83
C LYS A 153 -7.44 18.59 26.17
N GLN A 154 -8.19 17.72 25.51
CA GLN A 154 -9.50 18.05 24.94
C GLN A 154 -10.55 18.32 26.02
N LYS A 155 -10.46 17.64 27.17
CA LYS A 155 -11.35 17.87 28.32
C LYS A 155 -11.04 19.16 29.08
N GLU A 156 -9.79 19.62 29.08
CA GLU A 156 -9.41 20.90 29.69
C GLU A 156 -9.82 22.14 28.87
N GLN A 157 -10.21 21.97 27.60
CA GLN A 157 -10.62 23.06 26.71
C GLN A 157 -12.14 23.25 26.60
N LEU A 158 -12.92 22.49 27.37
CA LEU A 158 -14.37 22.62 27.55
C LEU A 158 -14.67 23.17 28.95
#